data_AF-A0A0C3EE81-F1
#
_entry.id   AF-A0A0C3EE81-F1
#
_cell.length_a   1.000
_cell.length_b   1.000
_cell.length_c   1.000
_cell.angle_alpha   90.00
_cell.angle_beta   90.00
_cell.angle_gamma   90.00
#
_symmetry.space_group_name_H-M   'P 1'
#
loop_
_entity.id
_entity.type
_entity.pdbx_description
1 polymer ?
#
loop_
_entity_poly.entity_id
_entity_poly.type
_entity_poly.pdbx_seq_one_letter_code
_entity_poly.pdbx_strand_id
1 'polypeptide(L)'
;TPVGLKINLSSMEFKAVETKSQILKSSKPITIRLPINKKLDKSKIHTAFMPNLIHSLDASNIHLLIPKLTDQPLYTIHDCFATDANNMQNLELFIKEAFIEIYFRDGNYLIGMHNNLVRQIIDHAEKYYINDKGENIVLIDKKEMKIPNLPDQFTSTEHNQLFIKGVLKSKFFIN
;
A
#
# COMPACT_ATOMS: atom_id res chain seq x y z
N THR A 1 3.86 6.67 2.38
CA THR A 1 3.68 5.69 3.46
C THR A 1 3.67 6.43 4.79
N PRO A 2 3.28 5.80 5.91
CA PRO A 2 3.29 6.43 7.24
C PRO A 2 4.64 7.03 7.61
N VAL A 3 5.75 6.42 7.16
CA VAL A 3 7.13 6.89 7.39
C VAL A 3 7.62 7.96 6.41
N GLY A 4 6.72 8.54 5.60
CA GLY A 4 7.07 9.62 4.66
C GLY A 4 7.64 9.17 3.31
N LEU A 5 7.83 7.85 3.07
CA LEU A 5 8.27 7.35 1.76
C LEU A 5 7.17 7.55 0.70
N LYS A 6 7.50 8.21 -0.40
CA LYS A 6 6.57 8.41 -1.52
C LYS A 6 6.61 7.21 -2.46
N ILE A 7 5.44 6.64 -2.75
CA ILE A 7 5.28 5.48 -3.64
C ILE A 7 4.37 5.87 -4.79
N ASN A 8 4.77 5.49 -6.00
CA ASN A 8 3.97 5.66 -7.21
C ASN A 8 3.76 4.30 -7.87
N LEU A 9 2.50 3.92 -8.06
CA LEU A 9 2.11 2.72 -8.79
C LEU A 9 1.79 3.09 -10.24
N SER A 10 2.70 2.77 -11.15
CA SER A 10 2.46 2.89 -12.60
C SER A 10 2.85 1.59 -13.29
N SER A 11 1.92 1.04 -14.07
CA SER A 11 2.21 -0.10 -14.95
C SER A 11 1.85 0.29 -16.38
N MET A 12 2.82 0.17 -17.28
CA MET A 12 2.63 0.44 -18.71
C MET A 12 2.26 -0.83 -19.46
N GLU A 13 1.47 -0.68 -20.53
CA GLU A 13 1.23 -1.76 -21.47
C GLU A 13 2.48 -1.98 -22.35
N PHE A 14 2.79 -3.25 -22.63
CA PHE A 14 3.91 -3.63 -23.49
C PHE A 14 3.43 -4.53 -24.63
N LYS A 15 3.96 -4.29 -25.83
CA LYS A 15 3.78 -5.16 -26.99
C LYS A 15 5.02 -6.03 -27.17
N ALA A 16 4.82 -7.34 -27.34
CA ALA A 16 5.88 -8.26 -27.71
C ALA A 16 6.21 -8.10 -29.20
N VAL A 17 7.49 -7.94 -29.53
CA VAL A 17 8.03 -7.94 -30.88
C VAL A 17 9.12 -9.00 -30.96
N GLU A 18 9.00 -9.88 -31.93
CA GLU A 18 10.02 -10.89 -32.19
C GLU A 18 11.06 -10.33 -33.16
N THR A 19 12.32 -10.54 -32.86
CA THR A 19 13.44 -10.17 -33.71
C THR A 19 14.37 -11.36 -33.92
N LYS A 20 14.92 -11.48 -35.13
CA LYS A 20 15.93 -12.49 -35.46
C LYS A 20 17.27 -11.80 -35.59
N SER A 21 18.29 -12.36 -34.96
CA SER A 21 19.66 -11.90 -35.13
C SER A 21 20.09 -12.13 -36.58
N GLN A 22 20.52 -11.07 -37.26
CA GLN A 22 21.13 -11.19 -38.59
C GLN A 22 22.52 -11.83 -38.54
N ILE A 23 23.16 -11.80 -37.35
CA ILE A 23 24.50 -12.35 -37.11
C ILE A 23 24.44 -13.88 -36.96
N LEU A 24 23.43 -14.39 -36.25
CA LEU A 24 23.23 -15.82 -36.03
C LEU A 24 22.01 -16.31 -36.83
N LYS A 25 22.23 -16.61 -38.12
CA LYS A 25 21.16 -16.98 -39.08
C LYS A 25 20.32 -18.20 -38.66
N SER A 26 20.83 -19.08 -37.79
CA SER A 26 20.12 -20.27 -37.26
C SER A 26 19.56 -20.08 -35.85
N SER A 27 19.65 -18.89 -35.23
CA SER A 27 19.15 -18.70 -33.87
C SER A 27 17.63 -18.62 -33.83
N LYS A 28 17.05 -19.12 -32.73
CA LYS A 28 15.64 -18.88 -32.40
C LYS A 28 15.38 -17.37 -32.31
N PRO A 29 14.19 -16.90 -32.76
CA PRO A 29 13.81 -15.51 -32.58
C PRO A 29 13.80 -15.13 -31.09
N ILE A 30 14.21 -13.89 -30.80
CA ILE A 30 14.20 -13.30 -29.46
C ILE A 30 12.95 -12.43 -29.36
N THR A 31 12.16 -12.62 -28.31
CA THR A 31 11.00 -11.76 -28.02
C THR A 31 11.42 -10.61 -27.12
N ILE A 32 11.19 -9.38 -27.58
CA ILE A 32 11.44 -8.15 -26.82
C ILE A 32 10.08 -7.50 -26.52
N ARG A 33 9.93 -6.93 -25.32
CA ARG A 33 8.71 -6.20 -24.93
C ARG A 33 8.96 -4.70 -25.04
N LEU A 34 8.24 -4.04 -25.95
CA LEU A 34 8.32 -2.60 -26.17
C LEU A 34 7.11 -1.89 -25.53
N PRO A 35 7.28 -0.74 -24.86
CA PRO A 35 6.17 -0.02 -24.24
C PRO A 35 5.24 0.55 -25.31
N ILE A 36 3.93 0.41 -25.12
CA ILE A 36 2.91 1.02 -25.97
C ILE A 36 2.70 2.46 -25.47
N ASN A 37 2.99 3.45 -26.33
CA ASN A 37 2.96 4.89 -26.06
C ASN A 37 2.11 5.34 -24.85
N LYS A 38 2.77 5.50 -23.69
CA LYS A 38 2.21 6.05 -22.43
C LYS A 38 0.88 5.45 -21.97
N LYS A 39 0.49 4.28 -22.47
CA LYS A 39 -0.78 3.64 -22.12
C LYS A 39 -0.59 2.85 -20.83
N LEU A 40 -1.40 3.18 -19.83
CA LEU A 40 -1.41 2.48 -18.55
C LEU A 40 -2.19 1.17 -18.66
N ASP A 41 -1.63 0.11 -18.10
CA ASP A 41 -2.29 -1.17 -17.93
C ASP A 41 -3.20 -1.11 -16.69
N LYS A 42 -4.45 -0.67 -16.92
CA LYS A 42 -5.45 -0.50 -15.85
C LYS A 42 -5.73 -1.81 -15.11
N SER A 43 -5.73 -2.94 -15.81
CA SER A 43 -5.98 -4.26 -15.23
C SER A 43 -4.87 -4.64 -14.25
N LYS A 44 -3.62 -4.47 -14.67
CA LYS A 44 -2.47 -4.75 -13.81
C LYS A 44 -2.37 -3.78 -12.64
N ILE A 45 -2.69 -2.50 -12.84
CA ILE A 45 -2.75 -1.53 -11.72
C ILE A 45 -3.80 -1.97 -10.70
N HIS A 46 -5.00 -2.35 -11.14
CA HIS A 46 -6.09 -2.77 -10.25
C HIS A 46 -5.69 -3.99 -9.40
N THR A 47 -5.10 -5.02 -10.03
CA THR A 47 -4.69 -6.24 -9.31
C THR A 47 -3.43 -6.06 -8.47
N ALA A 48 -2.52 -5.17 -8.87
CA ALA A 48 -1.28 -4.92 -8.15
C ALA A 48 -1.42 -3.88 -7.02
N PHE A 49 -2.51 -3.10 -6.98
CA PHE A 49 -2.67 -2.03 -5.99
C PHE A 49 -2.64 -2.56 -4.55
N MET A 50 -3.52 -3.53 -4.23
CA MET A 50 -3.64 -4.02 -2.86
C MET A 50 -2.35 -4.71 -2.36
N PRO A 51 -1.72 -5.64 -3.11
CA PRO A 51 -0.46 -6.26 -2.66
C PRO A 51 0.65 -5.24 -2.42
N ASN A 52 0.82 -4.28 -3.34
CA ASN A 52 1.87 -3.25 -3.18
C ASN A 52 1.59 -2.29 -2.02
N LEU A 53 0.31 -1.99 -1.74
CA LEU A 53 -0.06 -1.21 -0.58
C LEU A 53 0.33 -1.94 0.70
N ILE A 54 -0.05 -3.22 0.86
CA ILE A 54 0.29 -4.01 2.06
C ILE A 54 1.81 -4.12 2.23
N HIS A 55 2.55 -4.49 1.17
CA HIS A 55 4.02 -4.55 1.23
C HIS A 55 4.66 -3.21 1.64
N SER A 56 4.07 -2.08 1.23
CA SER A 56 4.56 -0.77 1.64
C SER A 56 4.32 -0.46 3.11
N LEU A 57 3.25 -1.00 3.69
CA LEU A 57 2.94 -0.88 5.12
C LEU A 57 3.83 -1.80 5.95
N ASP A 58 4.07 -3.02 5.49
CA ASP A 58 5.00 -3.95 6.14
C ASP A 58 6.43 -3.38 6.17
N ALA A 59 6.89 -2.82 5.05
CA ALA A 59 8.17 -2.11 5.01
C ALA A 59 8.20 -0.91 5.97
N SER A 60 7.10 -0.17 6.08
CA SER A 60 6.99 0.96 7.02
C SER A 60 7.13 0.51 8.48
N ASN A 61 6.68 -0.71 8.79
CA ASN A 61 6.81 -1.29 10.12
C ASN A 61 8.29 -1.47 10.52
N ILE A 62 9.09 -2.01 9.61
CA ILE A 62 10.55 -2.13 9.78
C ILE A 62 11.18 -0.74 9.97
N HIS A 63 10.80 0.24 9.14
CA HIS A 63 11.35 1.59 9.23
C HIS A 63 11.04 2.30 10.57
N LEU A 64 9.87 2.04 11.17
CA LEU A 64 9.51 2.56 12.51
C LEU A 64 10.19 1.79 13.64
N LEU A 65 10.52 0.53 13.41
CA LEU A 65 11.19 -0.33 14.37
C LEU A 65 12.68 0.02 14.53
N ILE A 66 13.39 0.30 13.44
CA ILE A 66 14.84 0.53 13.44
C ILE A 66 15.30 1.58 14.48
N PRO A 67 14.68 2.76 14.59
CA PRO A 67 15.09 3.76 15.59
C PRO A 67 14.93 3.31 17.04
N LYS A 68 14.09 2.29 17.31
CA LYS A 68 13.86 1.73 18.66
C LYS A 68 14.90 0.68 19.05
N LEU A 69 15.67 0.15 18.09
CA LEU A 69 16.63 -0.94 18.27
C LEU A 69 18.09 -0.44 18.33
N THR A 70 18.37 0.58 19.15
CA THR A 70 19.68 1.28 19.16
C THR A 70 20.88 0.36 19.36
N ASP A 71 20.74 -0.68 20.16
CA ASP A 71 21.83 -1.59 20.56
C ASP A 71 21.47 -3.07 20.36
N GLN A 72 20.55 -3.37 19.44
CA GLN A 72 20.07 -4.73 19.20
C GLN A 72 20.17 -5.08 17.72
N PRO A 73 20.75 -6.25 17.36
CA PRO A 73 20.76 -6.67 15.97
C PRO A 73 19.32 -6.97 15.52
N LEU A 74 18.97 -6.51 14.32
CA LEU A 74 17.72 -6.85 13.65
C LEU A 74 18.02 -7.69 12.41
N TYR A 75 17.43 -8.88 12.35
CA TYR A 75 17.37 -9.70 11.16
C TYR A 75 15.93 -9.72 10.68
N THR A 76 15.69 -9.41 9.41
CA THR A 76 14.34 -9.42 8.86
C THR A 76 14.33 -9.94 7.43
N ILE A 77 13.28 -10.71 7.12
CA ILE A 77 12.94 -11.15 5.77
C ILE A 77 11.48 -10.78 5.56
N HIS A 78 11.24 -9.61 4.95
CA HIS A 78 9.89 -9.06 4.76
C HIS A 78 9.11 -8.93 6.08
N ASP A 79 8.21 -9.85 6.37
CA ASP A 79 7.33 -9.88 7.56
C ASP A 79 7.86 -10.77 8.70
N CYS A 80 9.01 -11.42 8.50
CA CYS A 80 9.72 -12.18 9.52
C CYS A 80 10.74 -11.29 10.23
N PHE A 81 10.80 -11.39 11.57
CA PHE A 81 11.68 -10.60 12.43
C PHE A 81 12.45 -11.52 13.38
N ALA A 82 13.73 -11.24 13.59
CA ALA A 82 14.57 -11.94 14.56
C ALA A 82 15.62 -11.01 15.17
N THR A 83 16.05 -11.35 16.38
CA THR A 83 17.12 -10.70 17.14
C THR A 83 17.76 -11.73 18.07
N ASP A 84 18.70 -11.31 18.92
CA ASP A 84 19.29 -12.15 19.95
C ASP A 84 18.23 -12.61 20.97
N ALA A 85 18.37 -13.82 21.50
CA ALA A 85 17.36 -14.43 22.38
C ALA A 85 16.97 -13.55 23.59
N ASN A 86 17.92 -12.79 24.15
CA ASN A 86 17.69 -11.90 25.29
C ASN A 86 16.79 -10.69 24.94
N ASN A 87 16.69 -10.34 23.66
CA ASN A 87 15.97 -9.16 23.18
C ASN A 87 14.63 -9.50 22.52
N MET A 88 14.28 -10.79 22.40
CA MET A 88 13.09 -11.22 21.65
C MET A 88 11.79 -10.62 22.18
N GLN A 89 11.64 -10.49 23.51
CA GLN A 89 10.46 -9.88 24.12
C GLN A 89 10.35 -8.38 23.79
N ASN A 90 11.48 -7.67 23.76
CA ASN A 90 11.52 -6.25 23.40
C ASN A 90 11.19 -6.07 21.93
N LEU A 91 11.76 -6.92 21.06
CA LEU A 91 11.47 -6.93 19.64
C LEU A 91 9.97 -7.13 19.38
N GLU A 92 9.35 -8.14 20.00
CA GLU A 92 7.91 -8.41 19.87
C GLU A 92 7.06 -7.18 20.25
N LEU A 93 7.40 -6.53 21.38
CA LEU A 93 6.71 -5.32 21.83
C LEU A 93 6.86 -4.18 20.82
N PHE A 94 8.08 -3.91 20.35
CA PHE A 94 8.33 -2.81 19.44
C PHE A 94 7.67 -3.01 18.08
N ILE A 95 7.56 -4.24 17.58
CA ILE A 95 6.86 -4.52 16.33
C ILE A 95 5.35 -4.28 16.50
N LYS A 96 4.75 -4.70 17.63
CA LYS A 96 3.33 -4.40 17.93
C LYS A 96 3.08 -2.90 18.00
N GLU A 97 3.97 -2.15 18.65
CA GLU A 97 3.85 -0.69 18.73
C GLU A 97 3.97 -0.03 17.36
N ALA A 98 4.95 -0.44 16.54
CA ALA A 98 5.15 0.10 15.20
C ALA A 98 3.94 -0.21 14.29
N PHE A 99 3.37 -1.40 14.41
CA PHE A 99 2.11 -1.74 13.75
C PHE A 99 0.97 -0.83 14.21
N ILE A 100 0.79 -0.65 15.52
CA ILE A 100 -0.26 0.24 16.07
C ILE A 100 -0.07 1.68 15.57
N GLU A 101 1.17 2.14 15.50
CA GLU A 101 1.53 3.46 15.02
C GLU A 101 1.12 3.68 13.56
N ILE A 102 1.36 2.70 12.68
CA ILE A 102 0.96 2.78 11.27
C ILE A 102 -0.54 2.95 11.11
N TYR A 103 -1.34 2.14 11.83
CA TYR A 103 -2.77 2.04 11.55
C TYR A 103 -3.64 2.97 12.40
N PHE A 104 -3.19 3.32 13.62
CA PHE A 104 -4.07 3.96 14.60
C PHE A 104 -3.53 5.26 15.21
N ARG A 105 -2.25 5.60 15.03
CA ARG A 105 -1.69 6.88 15.52
C ARG A 105 -1.94 7.98 14.48
N ASP A 106 -2.02 9.23 14.94
CA ASP A 106 -2.16 10.45 14.12
C ASP A 106 -3.28 10.44 13.07
N GLY A 107 -4.48 10.00 13.47
CA GLY A 107 -5.69 10.15 12.66
C GLY A 107 -5.98 9.01 11.67
N ASN A 108 -5.37 7.84 11.87
CA ASN A 108 -5.52 6.63 11.05
C ASN A 108 -5.05 6.83 9.61
N TYR A 109 -3.91 6.21 9.25
CA TYR A 109 -3.30 6.35 7.93
C TYR A 109 -4.26 6.05 6.78
N LEU A 110 -5.17 5.08 6.94
CA LEU A 110 -6.14 4.72 5.90
C LEU A 110 -7.14 5.85 5.62
N ILE A 111 -7.52 6.62 6.64
CA ILE A 111 -8.37 7.81 6.49
C ILE A 111 -7.61 8.88 5.71
N GLY A 112 -6.36 9.16 6.09
CA GLY A 112 -5.50 10.10 5.37
C GLY A 112 -5.28 9.70 3.92
N MET A 113 -5.01 8.41 3.66
CA MET A 113 -4.86 7.85 2.33
C MET A 113 -6.15 8.00 1.50
N HIS A 114 -7.29 7.64 2.07
CA HIS A 114 -8.60 7.79 1.41
C HIS A 114 -8.86 9.24 1.01
N ASN A 115 -8.70 10.18 1.95
CA ASN A 115 -8.90 11.60 1.68
C ASN A 115 -7.98 12.13 0.58
N ASN A 116 -6.73 11.67 0.54
CA ASN A 116 -5.78 12.04 -0.50
C ASN A 116 -6.15 11.47 -1.88
N LEU A 117 -6.68 10.25 -1.94
CA LEU A 117 -7.16 9.66 -3.19
C LEU A 117 -8.42 10.38 -3.69
N VAL A 118 -9.37 10.65 -2.79
CA VAL A 118 -10.59 11.40 -3.12
C VAL A 118 -10.25 12.79 -3.64
N ARG A 119 -9.34 13.52 -2.98
CA ARG A 119 -8.86 14.84 -3.45
C ARG A 119 -8.28 14.76 -4.85
N GLN A 120 -7.39 13.79 -5.12
CA GLN A 120 -6.81 13.61 -6.46
C GLN A 120 -7.88 13.33 -7.53
N ILE A 121 -8.90 12.55 -7.21
CA ILE A 121 -10.02 12.27 -8.12
C ILE A 121 -10.80 13.57 -8.39
N ILE A 122 -11.13 14.33 -7.34
CA ILE A 122 -11.88 15.59 -7.47
C ILE A 122 -11.08 16.61 -8.29
N ASP A 123 -9.78 16.75 -8.06
CA ASP A 123 -8.91 17.70 -8.76
C ASP A 123 -8.83 17.42 -10.28
N HIS A 124 -9.08 16.19 -10.70
CA HIS A 124 -9.10 15.78 -12.12
C HIS A 124 -10.51 15.57 -12.69
N ALA A 125 -11.55 15.74 -11.87
CA ALA A 125 -12.93 15.59 -12.31
C ALA A 125 -13.43 16.84 -13.03
N GLU A 126 -14.34 16.66 -13.99
CA GLU A 126 -15.01 17.78 -14.67
C GLU A 126 -15.99 18.48 -13.71
N LYS A 127 -16.63 17.70 -12.83
CA LYS A 127 -17.59 18.19 -11.85
C LYS A 127 -17.61 17.29 -10.61
N TYR A 128 -17.80 17.89 -9.45
CA TYR A 128 -18.07 17.21 -8.18
C TYR A 128 -19.35 17.78 -7.57
N TYR A 129 -20.25 16.91 -7.11
CA TYR A 129 -21.47 17.30 -6.40
C TYR A 129 -21.98 16.17 -5.51
N ILE A 130 -22.84 16.53 -4.57
CA ILE A 130 -23.56 15.59 -3.71
C ILE A 130 -24.97 15.43 -4.30
N ASN A 131 -25.40 14.18 -4.52
CA ASN A 131 -26.76 13.93 -5.04
C ASN A 131 -27.82 14.00 -3.93
N ASP A 132 -29.09 13.89 -4.31
CA ASP A 132 -30.23 13.96 -3.37
C ASP A 132 -30.21 12.86 -2.29
N LYS A 133 -29.41 11.80 -2.49
CA LYS A 133 -29.22 10.70 -1.52
C LYS A 133 -28.03 10.93 -0.59
N GLY A 134 -27.35 12.07 -0.68
CA GLY A 134 -26.16 12.38 0.11
C GLY A 134 -24.89 11.66 -0.38
N GLU A 135 -24.87 11.17 -1.62
CA GLU A 135 -23.71 10.45 -2.17
C GLU A 135 -22.78 11.40 -2.92
N ASN A 136 -21.47 11.21 -2.72
CA ASN A 136 -20.43 11.95 -3.40
C ASN A 136 -20.28 11.45 -4.84
N ILE A 137 -20.60 12.29 -5.83
CA ILE A 137 -20.55 11.96 -7.26
C ILE A 137 -19.50 12.83 -7.96
N VAL A 138 -18.74 12.20 -8.86
CA VAL A 138 -17.82 12.87 -9.78
C VAL A 138 -18.18 12.57 -11.23
N LEU A 139 -18.01 13.56 -12.10
CA LEU A 139 -18.14 13.42 -13.55
C LEU A 139 -16.74 13.35 -14.17
N ILE A 140 -16.42 12.23 -14.80
CA ILE A 140 -15.16 12.02 -15.53
C ILE A 140 -15.49 11.38 -16.87
N ASP A 141 -15.01 11.96 -17.98
CA ASP A 141 -15.25 11.46 -19.34
C ASP A 141 -16.76 11.32 -19.64
N LYS A 142 -17.57 12.31 -19.23
CA LYS A 142 -19.04 12.30 -19.33
C LYS A 142 -19.74 11.15 -18.60
N LYS A 143 -19.06 10.45 -17.70
CA LYS A 143 -19.62 9.37 -16.90
C LYS A 143 -19.66 9.76 -15.43
N GLU A 144 -20.85 9.64 -14.83
CA GLU A 144 -21.02 9.81 -13.38
C GLU A 144 -20.48 8.58 -12.64
N MET A 145 -19.67 8.83 -11.62
CA MET A 145 -19.12 7.80 -10.75
C MET A 145 -19.30 8.18 -9.29
N LYS A 146 -19.73 7.20 -8.49
CA LYS A 146 -19.86 7.33 -7.05
C LYS A 146 -18.50 7.12 -6.38
N ILE A 147 -18.12 8.06 -5.51
CA ILE A 147 -16.98 7.89 -4.61
C ILE A 147 -17.44 7.03 -3.43
N PRO A 148 -16.73 5.92 -3.10
CA PRO A 148 -17.08 5.10 -1.96
C PRO A 148 -16.79 5.84 -0.64
N ASN A 149 -17.65 5.63 0.36
CA ASN A 149 -17.37 6.09 1.72
C ASN A 149 -16.48 5.08 2.44
N LEU A 150 -15.72 5.53 3.45
CA LEU A 150 -15.00 4.64 4.34
C LEU A 150 -15.95 3.79 5.18
N PRO A 151 -15.63 2.51 5.45
CA PRO A 151 -16.40 1.69 6.38
C PRO A 151 -16.34 2.23 7.81
N ASP A 152 -17.46 2.15 8.53
CA ASP A 152 -17.60 2.70 9.90
C ASP A 152 -16.61 2.10 10.91
N GLN A 153 -16.14 0.87 10.67
CA GLN A 153 -15.17 0.21 11.54
C GLN A 153 -13.83 0.94 11.60
N PHE A 154 -13.48 1.71 10.56
CA PHE A 154 -12.23 2.49 10.53
C PHE A 154 -12.34 3.85 11.20
N THR A 155 -13.56 4.36 11.37
CA THR A 155 -13.85 5.69 11.93
C THR A 155 -14.25 5.64 13.40
N SER A 156 -14.67 4.47 13.90
CA SER A 156 -15.08 4.28 15.29
C SER A 156 -13.89 4.21 16.27
N THR A 157 -13.78 5.19 17.17
CA THR A 157 -12.76 5.24 18.21
C THR A 157 -12.79 4.03 19.15
N GLU A 158 -13.98 3.52 19.47
CA GLU A 158 -14.15 2.36 20.36
C GLU A 158 -13.57 1.08 19.73
N HIS A 159 -13.90 0.81 18.47
CA HIS A 159 -13.35 -0.33 17.74
C HIS A 159 -11.82 -0.24 17.61
N ASN A 160 -11.29 0.96 17.33
CA ASN A 160 -9.84 1.18 17.27
C ASN A 160 -9.17 0.88 18.61
N GLN A 161 -9.72 1.35 19.72
CA GLN A 161 -9.18 1.05 21.06
C GLN A 161 -9.25 -0.43 21.42
N LEU A 162 -10.34 -1.11 21.06
CA LEU A 162 -10.48 -2.54 21.27
C LEU A 162 -9.42 -3.32 20.48
N PHE A 163 -9.20 -2.93 19.23
CA PHE A 163 -8.20 -3.55 18.36
C PHE A 163 -6.78 -3.35 18.86
N ILE A 164 -6.42 -2.12 19.26
CA ILE A 164 -5.12 -1.80 19.87
C ILE A 164 -4.87 -2.67 21.10
N LYS A 165 -5.86 -2.77 22.00
CA LYS A 165 -5.77 -3.63 23.18
C LYS A 165 -5.60 -5.11 22.81
N GLY A 166 -6.27 -5.56 21.75
CA GLY A 166 -6.14 -6.91 21.20
C GLY A 166 -4.73 -7.20 20.70
N VAL A 167 -4.16 -6.32 19.89
CA VAL A 167 -2.79 -6.46 19.35
C VAL A 167 -1.76 -6.54 20.48
N LEU A 168 -1.82 -5.62 21.46
CA LEU A 168 -0.87 -5.60 22.58
C LEU A 168 -0.95 -6.86 23.44
N LYS A 169 -2.16 -7.41 23.66
CA LYS A 169 -2.38 -8.62 24.46
C LYS A 169 -2.15 -9.92 23.69
N SER A 170 -2.10 -9.87 22.36
CA SER A 170 -1.98 -11.07 21.54
C SER A 170 -0.60 -11.69 21.73
N LYS A 171 -0.56 -12.96 22.15
CA LYS A 171 0.68 -13.74 22.26
C LYS A 171 1.16 -14.30 20.92
N PHE A 172 0.28 -14.35 19.93
CA PHE A 172 0.56 -14.97 18.63
C PHE A 172 0.49 -13.94 17.49
N PHE A 173 0.71 -12.67 17.83
CA PHE A 173 0.77 -11.61 16.82
C PHE A 173 1.98 -11.80 15.91
N ILE A 174 3.11 -12.21 16.52
CA ILE A 174 4.35 -12.62 15.87
C ILE A 174 4.82 -13.84 16.65
N ASN A 175 5.17 -14.92 15.93
CA ASN A 175 5.59 -16.20 16.50
C ASN A 175 7.06 -16.45 16.23
#